data_AF-A0A436RGB7-F1
#
_entry.id   AF-A0A436RGB7-F1
#
_cell.length_a   1.000
_cell.length_b   1.000
_cell.length_c   1.000
_cell.angle_alpha   90.00
_cell.angle_beta   90.00
_cell.angle_gamma   90.00
#
_symmetry.space_group_name_H-M   'P 1'
#
loop_
_entity.id
_entity.type
_entity.pdbx_description
1 polymer ?
#
loop_
_entity_poly.entity_id
_entity_poly.type
_entity_poly.pdbx_seq_one_letter_code
_entity_poly.pdbx_strand_id
1 'polypeptide(L)' 'PPLTHLHVAFRVKSKAEVDAFHRAALAAGATDNGAPGRRPDYAENYYACFVLDPDGYNIEAMINEG' A
#
# COMPACT_ATOMS: atom_id res chain seq x y z
N PRO A 1 -17.20 5.61 18.60
CA PRO A 1 -15.82 5.27 18.16
C PRO A 1 -15.22 6.44 17.39
N PRO A 2 -13.92 6.80 17.54
CA PRO A 2 -13.38 7.87 16.73
C PRO A 2 -13.31 7.38 15.28
N LEU A 3 -14.16 7.98 14.45
CA LEU A 3 -14.16 7.84 13.00
C LEU A 3 -13.07 8.76 12.45
N THR A 4 -11.84 8.28 12.38
CA THR A 4 -10.87 8.87 11.46
C THR A 4 -10.43 7.75 10.54
N HIS A 5 -10.95 7.75 9.32
CA HIS A 5 -10.39 6.98 8.21
C HIS A 5 -9.00 7.56 7.92
N LEU A 6 -7.99 7.04 8.62
CA LEU A 6 -6.59 7.36 8.41
C LEU A 6 -6.08 6.50 7.25
N HIS A 7 -5.44 7.17 6.30
CA HIS A 7 -4.68 6.56 5.22
C HIS A 7 -3.24 7.04 5.30
N VAL A 8 -2.28 6.10 5.31
CA VAL A 8 -0.85 6.43 5.33
C VAL A 8 -0.17 5.77 4.14
N ALA A 9 0.51 6.57 3.33
CA ALA A 9 1.26 6.10 2.17
C ALA A 9 2.76 6.31 2.38
N PHE A 10 3.54 5.23 2.23
CA PHE A 10 4.99 5.27 2.23
C PHE A 10 5.51 5.26 0.80
N ARG A 11 6.37 6.23 0.47
CA ARG A 11 7.08 6.25 -0.81
C ARG A 11 8.28 5.30 -0.76
N VAL A 12 8.30 4.34 -1.67
CA VAL A 12 9.40 3.38 -1.82
C VAL A 12 10.29 3.73 -3.03
N LYS A 13 11.41 3.03 -3.16
CA LYS A 13 12.44 3.29 -4.20
C LYS A 13 12.33 2.37 -5.41
N SER A 14 11.52 1.31 -5.35
CA SER A 14 11.30 0.41 -6.49
C SER A 14 9.96 -0.33 -6.41
N LYS A 15 9.50 -0.88 -7.55
CA LYS A 15 8.31 -1.77 -7.59
C LYS A 15 8.52 -3.04 -6.74
N ALA A 16 9.75 -3.56 -6.71
CA ALA A 16 10.10 -4.70 -5.87
C ALA A 16 9.97 -4.40 -4.37
N GLU A 17 10.18 -3.15 -3.94
CA GLU A 17 9.93 -2.74 -2.55
C GLU A 17 8.43 -2.68 -2.23
N VAL A 18 7.57 -2.33 -3.18
CA VAL A 18 6.10 -2.45 -3.02
C VAL A 18 5.71 -3.91 -2.82
N ASP A 19 6.23 -4.82 -3.65
CA ASP A 19 5.95 -6.25 -3.54
C ASP A 19 6.46 -6.83 -2.21
N ALA A 20 7.66 -6.42 -1.79
CA ALA A 20 8.26 -6.85 -0.53
C ALA A 20 7.48 -6.33 0.68
N PHE A 21 7.05 -5.07 0.65
CA PHE A 21 6.20 -4.47 1.68
C PHE A 21 4.90 -5.24 1.83
N HIS A 22 4.19 -5.52 0.72
CA HIS A 22 2.91 -6.24 0.75
C HIS A 22 3.05 -7.63 1.37
N ARG A 23 4.03 -8.42 0.92
CA ARG A 23 4.30 -9.75 1.48
C ARG A 23 4.63 -9.69 2.97
N ALA A 24 5.46 -8.73 3.38
CA ALA A 24 5.85 -8.58 4.78
C ALA A 24 4.65 -8.17 5.66
N ALA A 25 3.82 -7.25 5.17
CA ALA A 25 2.62 -6.82 5.88
C ALA A 25 1.63 -7.97 6.09
N LEU A 26 1.37 -8.78 5.04
CA LEU A 26 0.51 -9.97 5.15
C LEU A 26 1.09 -11.00 6.13
N ALA A 27 2.40 -11.24 6.08
CA ALA A 27 3.06 -12.13 7.03
C ALA A 27 3.00 -11.63 8.49
N ALA A 28 2.89 -10.31 8.69
CA ALA A 28 2.73 -9.68 10.00
C ALA A 28 1.27 -9.62 10.49
N GLY A 29 0.31 -10.15 9.71
CA GLY A 29 -1.11 -10.21 10.10
C GLY A 29 -1.97 -9.07 9.55
N ALA A 30 -1.46 -8.26 8.62
CA ALA A 30 -2.29 -7.32 7.88
C ALA A 30 -3.24 -8.07 6.93
N THR A 31 -4.37 -7.44 6.61
CA THR A 31 -5.32 -7.97 5.62
C THR A 31 -5.06 -7.34 4.26
N ASP A 32 -5.10 -8.14 3.19
CA ASP A 32 -4.99 -7.60 1.83
C ASP A 32 -6.15 -6.64 1.53
N ASN A 33 -5.80 -5.46 1.01
CA ASN A 33 -6.76 -4.44 0.58
C ASN A 33 -6.48 -3.97 -0.86
N GLY A 34 -5.59 -4.68 -1.56
CA GLY A 34 -5.19 -4.35 -2.91
C GLY A 34 -3.76 -4.80 -3.20
N ALA A 35 -3.63 -5.94 -3.87
CA ALA A 35 -2.35 -6.49 -4.28
C ALA A 35 -1.48 -5.50 -5.08
N PRO A 36 -0.14 -5.64 -5.05
CA PRO A 36 0.78 -4.82 -5.83
C PRO A 36 0.39 -4.75 -7.31
N GLY A 37 0.33 -3.54 -7.86
CA GLY A 37 0.02 -3.35 -9.26
C GLY A 37 0.02 -1.90 -9.71
N ARG A 38 -0.10 -1.68 -11.02
CA ARG A 38 -0.28 -0.34 -11.59
C ARG A 38 -1.63 0.24 -11.17
N ARG A 39 -1.68 1.56 -11.01
CA ARG A 39 -2.90 2.35 -10.76
C ARG A 39 -2.98 3.48 -11.79
N PRO A 40 -3.32 3.17 -13.05
CA PRO A 40 -3.29 4.16 -14.13
C PRO A 40 -4.26 5.32 -13.91
N ASP A 41 -5.33 5.08 -13.12
CA ASP A 41 -6.30 6.12 -12.74
C ASP A 41 -5.70 7.17 -11.78
N TYR A 42 -4.56 6.90 -11.15
CA TYR A 42 -3.90 7.79 -10.18
C TYR A 42 -2.81 8.61 -10.85
N ALA A 43 -1.93 7.94 -11.59
CA ALA A 43 -0.94 8.54 -12.50
C ALA A 43 -0.39 7.45 -13.44
N GLU A 44 0.18 7.86 -14.56
CA GLU A 44 0.69 6.95 -15.61
C GLU A 44 1.67 5.89 -15.06
N ASN A 45 2.61 6.30 -14.19
CA ASN A 45 3.65 5.44 -13.64
C ASN A 45 3.42 5.07 -12.17
N TYR A 46 2.20 5.20 -11.66
CA TYR A 46 1.88 4.85 -10.29
C TYR A 46 1.81 3.32 -10.11
N TYR A 47 2.61 2.79 -9.19
CA TYR A 47 2.60 1.39 -8.79
C TYR A 47 2.52 1.30 -7.27
N ALA A 48 1.54 0.57 -6.75
CA ALA A 48 1.27 0.54 -5.32
C ALA A 48 0.60 -0.76 -4.87
N CYS A 49 0.56 -0.96 -3.55
CA CYS A 49 -0.22 -1.96 -2.85
C CYS A 49 -0.90 -1.35 -1.62
N PHE A 50 -1.95 -2.00 -1.14
CA PHE A 50 -2.74 -1.56 0.00
C PHE A 50 -3.00 -2.73 0.94
N VAL A 51 -2.89 -2.47 2.23
CA VAL A 51 -3.24 -3.43 3.29
C VAL A 51 -4.02 -2.71 4.39
N LEU A 52 -4.85 -3.46 5.11
CA LEU A 52 -5.40 -3.02 6.40
C LEU A 52 -4.49 -3.55 7.50
N ASP A 53 -3.99 -2.67 8.35
CA ASP A 53 -3.28 -3.09 9.56
C ASP A 53 -4.26 -3.77 10.57
N PRO A 54 -3.76 -4.36 11.67
CA PRO A 54 -4.61 -5.03 12.65
C PRO A 54 -5.68 -4.13 13.31
N ASP A 55 -5.49 -2.81 13.30
CA ASP A 55 -6.44 -1.83 13.82
C ASP A 55 -7.44 -1.35 12.74
N GLY A 56 -7.25 -1.78 11.48
CA GLY A 56 -8.11 -1.48 10.35
C GLY A 56 -7.73 -0.21 9.58
N TYR A 57 -6.54 0.34 9.79
CA TYR A 57 -6.06 1.50 9.03
C TYR A 57 -5.55 1.10 7.64
N ASN A 58 -5.83 1.93 6.63
CA ASN A 58 -5.37 1.68 5.26
C ASN A 58 -3.93 2.16 5.11
N ILE A 59 -3.02 1.20 4.89
CA ILE A 59 -1.60 1.47 4.72
C ILE A 59 -1.20 1.13 3.29
N GLU A 60 -0.50 2.06 2.66
CA GLU A 60 -0.05 1.96 1.27
C GLU A 60 1.47 2.01 1.19
N ALA A 61 2.03 1.20 0.29
CA ALA A 61 3.38 1.42 -0.24
C ALA A 61 3.27 1.72 -1.73
N MET A 62 3.90 2.81 -2.15
CA MET A 62 3.77 3.35 -3.50
C MET A 62 5.11 3.78 -4.09
N ILE A 63 5.21 3.69 -5.41
CA ILE A 63 6.19 4.40 -6.23
C ILE A 63 5.47 5.09 -7.39
N ASN A 64 5.86 6.33 -7.67
CA ASN A 64 5.48 7.06 -8.86
C ASN A 64 6.78 7.47 -9.55
N GLU A 65 7.10 6.81 -10.66
CA GLU A 65 8.28 7.09 -11.48
C GLU A 65 7.96 8.30 -12.38
N GLY A 66 8.31 9.48 -11.89
CA GLY A 66 8.20 10.76 -12.60
C GLY A 66 9.43 11.61 -12.35
#